data_AF-A0A968ZEB8-F1
#
_entry.id   AF-A0A968ZEB8-F1
#
_cell.length_a   1.000
_cell.length_b   1.000
_cell.length_c   1.000
_cell.angle_alpha   90.00
_cell.angle_beta   90.00
_cell.angle_gamma   90.00
#
_symmetry.space_group_name_H-M   'P 1'
#
loop_
_entity.id
_entity.type
_entity.pdbx_description
1 polymer ?
#
loop_
_entity_poly.entity_id
_entity_poly.type
_entity_poly.pdbx_seq_one_letter_code
_entity_poly.pdbx_strand_id
1 'polypeptide(L)'
;MQGKWEKRWHPLRQEWVVYAAHRNARPWSGEQVQGVKKELPHFDPSCYLCPGNERVSGRQNERYSGVFIFDNDHPVVGPKAPEVAQEEAHGLFRKESAKGLARVMCYDPRHHLTMSEIALSQVQSVFRAWKEQMQEFVAMPDIKSVLIFENKGEVVGVSNPHPHCQIYAVDFHFKLVTQELQAMRNFGQQSGRNIFEEIIKKKKRMRCAWWRTMNTPSLSSPSLRDMRMRSWFFPARTTTLWPRCLAKSWMDWLLFFMR
;
A
#
# COMPACT_ATOMS: atom_id res chain seq x y z
N MET A 1 -1.36 39.30 -1.28
CA MET A 1 -1.26 37.84 -1.01
C MET A 1 -2.52 37.17 -1.55
N GLN A 2 -2.46 36.61 -2.75
CA GLN A 2 -3.63 35.98 -3.39
C GLN A 2 -3.33 34.50 -3.59
N GLY A 3 -3.66 33.69 -2.58
CA GLY A 3 -3.57 32.24 -2.64
C GLY A 3 -4.72 31.66 -1.83
N LYS A 4 -5.63 30.94 -2.49
CA LYS A 4 -6.77 30.30 -1.81
C LYS A 4 -6.23 29.22 -0.88
N TRP A 5 -6.26 29.49 0.44
CA TRP A 5 -6.18 28.45 1.46
C TRP A 5 -7.59 28.03 1.84
N GLU A 6 -7.79 26.75 2.10
CA GLU A 6 -9.09 26.23 2.50
C GLU A 6 -8.94 24.94 3.30
N LYS A 7 -9.97 24.62 4.09
CA LYS A 7 -10.13 23.28 4.65
C LYS A 7 -11.04 22.49 3.73
N ARG A 8 -10.63 21.28 3.37
CA ARG A 8 -11.49 20.32 2.65
C ARG A 8 -11.77 19.13 3.57
N TRP A 9 -13.02 18.71 3.63
CA TRP A 9 -13.43 17.55 4.40
C TRP A 9 -13.01 16.26 3.69
N HIS A 10 -12.37 15.34 4.40
CA HIS A 10 -12.06 14.00 3.92
C HIS A 10 -13.18 13.03 4.34
N PRO A 11 -14.05 12.57 3.43
CA PRO A 11 -15.29 11.88 3.81
C PRO A 11 -15.10 10.51 4.47
N LEU A 12 -14.04 9.76 4.10
CA LEU A 12 -13.77 8.43 4.67
C LEU A 12 -13.11 8.51 6.05
N ARG A 13 -12.12 9.38 6.20
CA ARG A 13 -11.42 9.67 7.47
C ARG A 13 -12.20 10.59 8.41
N GLN A 14 -13.27 11.23 7.93
CA GLN A 14 -14.08 12.19 8.68
C GLN A 14 -13.23 13.26 9.40
N GLU A 15 -12.34 13.90 8.67
CA GLU A 15 -11.43 14.93 9.19
C GLU A 15 -11.31 16.12 8.22
N TRP A 16 -10.89 17.27 8.75
CA TRP A 16 -10.56 18.44 7.94
C TRP A 16 -9.08 18.42 7.53
N VAL A 17 -8.82 18.60 6.24
CA VAL A 17 -7.47 18.73 5.69
C VAL A 17 -7.25 20.15 5.19
N VAL A 18 -6.16 20.80 5.60
CA VAL A 18 -5.80 22.15 5.16
C VAL A 18 -5.05 22.08 3.84
N TYR A 19 -5.53 22.81 2.83
CA TYR A 19 -4.88 23.00 1.54
C TYR A 19 -4.30 24.42 1.49
N ALA A 20 -2.98 24.52 1.41
CA ALA A 20 -2.26 25.79 1.43
C ALA A 20 -1.11 25.77 0.39
N ALA A 21 -1.46 25.73 -0.90
CA ALA A 21 -0.50 25.54 -2.00
C ALA A 21 0.64 26.58 -2.03
N HIS A 22 0.39 27.80 -1.57
CA HIS A 22 1.40 28.87 -1.48
C HIS A 22 2.58 28.52 -0.55
N ARG A 23 2.43 27.54 0.35
CA ARG A 23 3.52 27.12 1.25
C ARG A 23 4.70 26.49 0.53
N ASN A 24 4.52 25.99 -0.70
CA ASN A 24 5.64 25.47 -1.51
C ASN A 24 6.62 26.59 -1.93
N ALA A 25 6.18 27.86 -1.93
CA ALA A 25 7.05 29.00 -2.23
C ALA A 25 7.85 29.48 -1.02
N ARG A 26 7.70 28.85 0.15
CA ARG A 26 8.49 29.21 1.34
C ARG A 26 9.95 28.84 1.08
N PRO A 27 10.91 29.77 1.29
CA PRO A 27 12.33 29.45 1.19
C PRO A 27 12.68 28.23 2.04
N TRP A 28 13.31 27.24 1.41
CA TRP A 28 13.76 26.01 2.07
C TRP A 28 15.26 26.11 2.35
N SER A 29 15.63 26.04 3.62
CA SER A 29 17.03 26.03 4.10
C SER A 29 17.38 24.72 4.83
N GLY A 30 16.54 23.69 4.67
CA GLY A 30 16.73 22.39 5.32
C GLY A 30 17.47 21.39 4.44
N GLU A 31 17.48 20.13 4.89
CA GLU A 31 18.12 19.02 4.20
C GLU A 31 17.60 18.85 2.75
N GLN A 32 18.52 18.65 1.82
CA GLN A 32 18.21 18.34 0.43
C GLN A 32 18.63 16.90 0.15
N VAL A 33 17.68 16.06 -0.27
CA VAL A 33 18.00 14.72 -0.73
C VAL A 33 18.55 14.83 -2.14
N GLN A 34 19.83 14.50 -2.34
CA GLN A 34 20.41 14.42 -3.69
C GLN A 34 19.79 13.23 -4.43
N GLY A 35 19.12 13.50 -5.54
CA GLY A 35 18.51 12.47 -6.41
C GLY A 35 19.52 11.76 -7.29
N VAL A 36 20.57 11.17 -6.71
CA VAL A 36 21.52 10.36 -7.47
C VAL A 36 20.82 9.05 -7.83
N LYS A 37 20.48 8.87 -9.12
CA LYS A 37 20.07 7.56 -9.64
C LYS A 37 21.28 6.63 -9.58
N LYS A 38 21.38 5.83 -8.52
CA LYS A 38 22.33 4.73 -8.47
C LYS A 38 21.88 3.66 -9.46
N GLU A 39 22.70 3.34 -10.45
CA GLU A 39 22.46 2.15 -11.27
C GLU A 39 22.68 0.92 -10.38
N LEU A 40 21.62 0.15 -10.20
CA LEU A 40 21.64 -1.07 -9.41
C LEU A 40 21.94 -2.27 -10.32
N PRO A 41 22.63 -3.30 -9.82
CA PRO A 41 22.93 -4.48 -10.62
C PRO A 41 21.67 -5.34 -10.82
N HIS A 42 21.66 -6.15 -11.88
CA HIS A 42 20.59 -7.12 -12.11
C HIS A 42 20.45 -8.11 -10.94
N PHE A 43 21.57 -8.51 -10.36
CA PHE A 43 21.68 -9.40 -9.22
C PHE A 43 22.74 -8.84 -8.28
N ASP A 44 22.43 -8.82 -6.99
CA ASP A 44 23.36 -8.39 -5.96
C ASP A 44 23.64 -9.58 -5.03
N PRO A 45 24.89 -10.11 -4.98
CA PRO A 45 25.24 -11.24 -4.12
C PRO A 45 25.13 -10.92 -2.62
N SER A 46 25.09 -9.65 -2.24
CA SER A 46 24.92 -9.20 -0.86
C SER A 46 23.45 -8.96 -0.46
N CYS A 47 22.54 -8.99 -1.43
CA CYS A 47 21.12 -8.75 -1.18
C CYS A 47 20.44 -9.99 -0.58
N TYR A 48 19.92 -9.86 0.64
CA TYR A 48 19.21 -10.94 1.35
C TYR A 48 17.86 -11.34 0.73
N LEU A 49 17.40 -10.63 -0.31
CA LEU A 49 16.17 -10.94 -1.05
C LEU A 49 16.44 -11.60 -2.40
N CYS A 50 17.67 -11.52 -2.93
CA CYS A 50 17.96 -12.05 -4.26
C CYS A 50 17.86 -13.59 -4.31
N PRO A 51 17.53 -14.17 -5.48
CA PRO A 51 17.39 -15.61 -5.65
C PRO A 51 18.67 -16.37 -5.28
N GLY A 52 18.57 -17.44 -4.48
CA GLY A 52 19.72 -18.24 -4.08
C GLY A 52 20.63 -17.63 -3.01
N ASN A 53 20.44 -16.36 -2.64
CA ASN A 53 21.21 -15.73 -1.57
C ASN A 53 20.72 -16.15 -0.19
N GLU A 54 21.58 -15.99 0.79
CA GLU A 54 21.26 -16.16 2.21
C GLU A 54 20.44 -14.97 2.71
N ARG A 55 19.40 -15.27 3.50
CA ARG A 55 18.59 -14.26 4.18
C ARG A 55 19.23 -13.80 5.48
N VAL A 56 18.67 -12.77 6.11
CA VAL A 56 19.12 -12.29 7.43
C VAL A 56 19.07 -13.40 8.50
N SER A 57 18.14 -14.34 8.38
CA SER A 57 18.07 -15.52 9.28
C SER A 57 19.12 -16.60 9.03
N GLY A 58 19.94 -16.50 8.00
CA GLY A 58 20.83 -17.58 7.55
C GLY A 58 20.15 -18.63 6.64
N ARG A 59 18.84 -18.51 6.39
CA ARG A 59 18.13 -19.39 5.45
C ARG A 59 18.43 -19.02 4.02
N GLN A 60 18.53 -20.00 3.13
CA GLN A 60 18.75 -19.74 1.71
C GLN A 60 17.43 -19.45 0.99
N ASN A 61 17.42 -18.41 0.14
CA ASN A 61 16.32 -18.17 -0.79
C ASN A 61 16.31 -19.24 -1.88
N GLU A 62 15.12 -19.61 -2.33
CA GLU A 62 14.99 -20.41 -3.55
C GLU A 62 15.62 -19.67 -4.73
N ARG A 63 16.04 -20.41 -5.76
CA ARG A 63 16.45 -19.83 -7.05
C ARG A 63 15.20 -19.47 -7.87
N TYR A 64 14.38 -18.60 -7.32
CA TYR A 64 13.08 -18.21 -7.89
C TYR A 64 13.27 -17.38 -9.18
N SER A 65 12.32 -17.53 -10.11
CA SER A 65 12.29 -16.82 -11.39
C SER A 65 11.12 -15.84 -11.53
N GLY A 66 10.26 -15.75 -10.51
CA GLY A 66 9.06 -14.91 -10.49
C GLY A 66 8.76 -14.33 -9.11
N VAL A 67 7.50 -14.39 -8.68
CA VAL A 67 7.13 -13.98 -7.32
C VAL A 67 7.69 -14.98 -6.31
N PHE A 68 8.25 -14.49 -5.22
CA PHE A 68 8.76 -15.30 -4.11
C PHE A 68 8.23 -14.77 -2.80
N ILE A 69 7.67 -15.66 -1.97
CA ILE A 69 7.02 -15.31 -0.70
C ILE A 69 7.66 -16.13 0.41
N PHE A 70 7.96 -15.49 1.53
CA PHE A 70 8.43 -16.17 2.72
C PHE A 70 7.99 -15.43 3.99
N ASP A 71 7.93 -16.17 5.10
CA ASP A 71 7.69 -15.58 6.42
C ASP A 71 8.86 -14.68 6.81
N ASN A 72 8.55 -13.47 7.27
CA ASN A 72 9.54 -12.47 7.60
C ASN A 72 10.45 -12.98 8.73
N ASP A 73 11.76 -12.90 8.52
CA ASP A 73 12.77 -13.36 9.47
C ASP A 73 12.80 -12.50 10.76
N HIS A 74 12.31 -11.25 10.70
CA HIS A 74 12.12 -10.35 11.85
C HIS A 74 10.66 -9.85 11.91
N PRO A 75 9.72 -10.72 12.28
CA PRO A 75 8.31 -10.39 12.19
C PRO A 75 7.87 -9.49 13.34
N VAL A 76 6.99 -8.52 13.06
CA VAL A 76 6.39 -7.63 14.08
C VAL A 76 5.26 -8.29 14.88
N VAL A 77 4.73 -9.41 14.37
CA VAL A 77 3.68 -10.24 14.95
C VAL A 77 3.99 -11.71 14.65
N GLY A 78 3.56 -12.64 15.49
CA GLY A 78 3.84 -14.05 15.25
C GLY A 78 2.90 -15.02 15.96
N PRO A 79 2.77 -16.26 15.46
CA PRO A 79 1.91 -17.27 16.10
C PRO A 79 2.43 -17.70 17.49
N LYS A 80 3.73 -17.48 17.74
CA LYS A 80 4.40 -17.75 19.02
C LYS A 80 4.70 -16.46 19.80
N ALA A 81 3.93 -15.39 19.57
CA ALA A 81 4.07 -14.18 20.37
C ALA A 81 3.91 -14.52 21.86
N PRO A 82 4.75 -13.97 22.74
CA PRO A 82 4.70 -14.30 24.16
C PRO A 82 3.35 -13.89 24.75
N GLU A 83 2.83 -14.71 25.64
CA GLU A 83 1.70 -14.31 26.47
C GLU A 83 2.15 -13.17 27.40
N VAL A 84 1.28 -12.18 27.57
CA VAL A 84 1.53 -11.03 28.43
C VAL A 84 0.55 -11.05 29.59
N ALA A 85 1.02 -10.73 30.79
CA ALA A 85 0.13 -10.63 31.95
C ALA A 85 -0.93 -9.56 31.68
N GLN A 86 -2.19 -9.94 31.85
CA GLN A 86 -3.29 -8.99 31.79
C GLN A 86 -3.22 -8.09 33.03
N GLU A 87 -2.98 -6.80 32.82
CA GLU A 87 -3.26 -5.78 33.83
C GLU A 87 -4.79 -5.65 34.02
N GLU A 88 -5.24 -4.86 34.99
CA GLU A 88 -6.66 -4.68 35.32
C GLU A 88 -7.56 -4.56 34.07
N ALA A 89 -8.64 -5.34 34.00
CA ALA A 89 -9.52 -5.47 32.81
C ALA A 89 -10.07 -4.13 32.27
N HIS A 90 -10.01 -3.06 33.08
CA HIS A 90 -10.49 -1.72 32.77
C HIS A 90 -9.44 -0.60 32.94
N GLY A 91 -8.15 -0.96 33.02
CA GLY A 91 -7.07 0.03 33.07
C GLY A 91 -7.01 0.91 31.83
N LEU A 92 -6.51 2.15 32.01
CA LEU A 92 -6.22 3.09 30.92
C LEU A 92 -5.16 2.53 29.96
N PHE A 93 -4.16 1.84 30.50
CA PHE A 93 -3.11 1.16 29.76
C PHE A 93 -3.40 -0.34 29.74
N ARG A 94 -3.31 -0.95 28.57
CA ARG A 94 -3.59 -2.38 28.35
C ARG A 94 -2.50 -2.99 27.50
N LYS A 95 -2.23 -4.28 27.72
CA LYS A 95 -1.24 -5.08 27.00
C LYS A 95 -1.90 -6.36 26.51
N GLU A 96 -1.60 -6.74 25.28
CA GLU A 96 -2.07 -7.98 24.66
C GLU A 96 -0.91 -8.61 23.87
N SER A 97 -0.98 -9.92 23.65
CA SER A 97 0.01 -10.65 22.85
C SER A 97 -0.10 -10.24 21.38
N ALA A 98 1.02 -10.04 20.70
CA ALA A 98 1.07 -9.58 19.31
C ALA A 98 0.95 -10.76 18.32
N LYS A 99 -0.21 -11.43 18.30
CA LYS A 99 -0.43 -12.61 17.45
C LYS A 99 -0.70 -12.22 16.00
N GLY A 100 -0.24 -13.06 15.07
CA GLY A 100 -0.39 -12.82 13.64
C GLY A 100 0.70 -13.48 12.81
N LEU A 101 0.81 -13.06 11.55
CA LEU A 101 1.90 -13.44 10.65
C LEU A 101 2.36 -12.23 9.83
N ALA A 102 3.67 -12.16 9.62
CA ALA A 102 4.29 -11.17 8.73
C ALA A 102 5.05 -11.90 7.62
N ARG A 103 4.80 -11.53 6.36
CA ARG A 103 5.48 -12.07 5.19
C ARG A 103 6.16 -10.99 4.38
N VAL A 104 7.23 -11.38 3.69
CA VAL A 104 7.86 -10.60 2.62
C VAL A 104 7.53 -11.28 1.30
N MET A 105 7.22 -10.47 0.28
CA MET A 105 6.96 -10.96 -1.06
C MET A 105 7.78 -10.17 -2.08
N CYS A 106 8.77 -10.83 -2.68
CA CYS A 106 9.55 -10.28 -3.79
C CYS A 106 8.72 -10.33 -5.08
N TYR A 107 8.75 -9.25 -5.86
CA TYR A 107 7.96 -9.14 -7.08
C TYR A 107 8.63 -9.80 -8.28
N ASP A 108 9.96 -9.76 -8.37
CA ASP A 108 10.75 -10.19 -9.53
C ASP A 108 12.17 -10.57 -9.07
N PRO A 109 12.87 -11.55 -9.68
CA PRO A 109 14.24 -11.91 -9.32
C PRO A 109 15.26 -10.78 -9.56
N ARG A 110 14.92 -9.80 -10.39
CA ARG A 110 15.82 -8.73 -10.82
C ARG A 110 15.88 -7.61 -9.80
N HIS A 111 17.05 -7.46 -9.18
CA HIS A 111 17.30 -6.52 -8.10
C HIS A 111 17.15 -5.04 -8.50
N HIS A 112 17.61 -4.69 -9.69
CA HIS A 112 17.54 -3.33 -10.23
C HIS A 112 16.16 -2.80 -10.61
N LEU A 113 15.10 -3.62 -10.57
CA LEU A 113 13.77 -3.21 -11.02
C LEU A 113 12.89 -2.75 -9.87
N THR A 114 11.88 -1.97 -10.21
CA THR A 114 10.78 -1.60 -9.33
C THR A 114 9.44 -2.08 -9.88
N MET A 115 8.37 -2.07 -9.07
CA MET A 115 7.01 -2.46 -9.50
C MET A 115 6.56 -1.80 -10.82
N SER A 116 6.97 -0.55 -11.07
CA SER A 116 6.62 0.19 -12.29
C SER A 116 7.44 -0.22 -13.53
N GLU A 117 8.49 -1.01 -13.37
CA GLU A 117 9.43 -1.38 -14.44
C GLU A 117 9.35 -2.88 -14.81
N ILE A 118 8.67 -3.69 -14.01
CA ILE A 118 8.44 -5.11 -14.34
C ILE A 118 7.37 -5.24 -15.44
N ALA A 119 7.43 -6.35 -16.19
CA ALA A 119 6.50 -6.61 -17.28
C ALA A 119 5.06 -6.80 -16.78
N LEU A 120 4.08 -6.49 -17.62
CA LEU A 120 2.65 -6.61 -17.29
C LEU A 120 2.25 -8.01 -16.79
N SER A 121 2.81 -9.05 -17.40
CA SER A 121 2.61 -10.46 -16.98
C SER A 121 3.17 -10.73 -15.58
N GLN A 122 4.25 -10.06 -15.20
CA GLN A 122 4.81 -10.14 -13.86
C GLN A 122 3.93 -9.38 -12.85
N VAL A 123 3.44 -8.19 -13.20
CA VAL A 123 2.47 -7.46 -12.35
C VAL A 123 1.20 -8.31 -12.15
N GLN A 124 0.72 -9.01 -13.18
CA GLN A 124 -0.39 -9.97 -13.05
C GLN A 124 -0.11 -11.06 -12.03
N SER A 125 1.12 -11.59 -12.04
CA SER A 125 1.56 -12.63 -11.11
C SER A 125 1.63 -12.11 -9.66
N VAL A 126 2.14 -10.89 -9.47
CA VAL A 126 2.13 -10.20 -8.16
C VAL A 126 0.71 -10.06 -7.62
N PHE A 127 -0.22 -9.57 -8.43
CA PHE A 127 -1.62 -9.37 -8.02
C PHE A 127 -2.33 -10.69 -7.70
N ARG A 128 -2.03 -11.75 -8.47
CA ARG A 128 -2.51 -13.10 -8.17
C ARG A 128 -1.98 -13.59 -6.83
N ALA A 129 -0.69 -13.42 -6.58
CA ALA A 129 -0.07 -13.78 -5.32
C ALA A 129 -0.67 -13.01 -4.14
N TRP A 130 -0.90 -11.69 -4.25
CA TRP A 130 -1.61 -10.93 -3.22
C TRP A 130 -3.00 -11.48 -2.92
N LYS A 131 -3.74 -11.90 -3.95
CA LYS A 131 -5.06 -12.52 -3.78
C LYS A 131 -4.95 -13.81 -2.98
N GLU A 132 -4.03 -14.69 -3.38
CA GLU A 132 -3.80 -15.99 -2.74
C GLU A 132 -3.41 -15.81 -1.26
N GLN A 133 -2.47 -14.91 -0.98
CA GLN A 133 -2.05 -14.57 0.38
C GLN A 133 -3.21 -14.03 1.22
N MET A 134 -4.03 -13.14 0.66
CA MET A 134 -5.19 -12.62 1.37
C MET A 134 -6.26 -13.69 1.61
N GLN A 135 -6.46 -14.62 0.68
CA GLN A 135 -7.39 -15.75 0.87
C GLN A 135 -6.90 -16.71 1.95
N GLU A 136 -5.61 -17.01 1.98
CA GLU A 136 -4.99 -17.83 3.00
C GLU A 136 -5.17 -17.21 4.40
N PHE A 137 -4.82 -15.94 4.57
CA PHE A 137 -4.93 -15.26 5.86
C PHE A 137 -6.35 -15.06 6.35
N VAL A 138 -7.29 -14.76 5.45
CA VAL A 138 -8.72 -14.60 5.83
C VAL A 138 -9.36 -15.93 6.23
N ALA A 139 -8.80 -17.08 5.82
CA ALA A 139 -9.25 -18.38 6.27
C ALA A 139 -8.79 -18.72 7.72
N MET A 140 -7.87 -17.94 8.29
CA MET A 140 -7.37 -18.15 9.65
C MET A 140 -8.31 -17.49 10.67
N PRO A 141 -8.87 -18.22 11.66
CA PRO A 141 -9.88 -17.70 12.59
C PRO A 141 -9.41 -16.51 13.44
N ASP A 142 -8.12 -16.49 13.81
CA ASP A 142 -7.56 -15.47 14.69
C ASP A 142 -7.19 -14.17 13.96
N ILE A 143 -7.15 -14.19 12.62
CA ILE A 143 -6.78 -13.01 11.82
C ILE A 143 -7.99 -12.11 11.58
N LYS A 144 -7.85 -10.84 11.95
CA LYS A 144 -8.91 -9.82 11.85
C LYS A 144 -8.64 -8.76 10.80
N SER A 145 -7.39 -8.57 10.41
CA SER A 145 -7.01 -7.66 9.34
C SER A 145 -5.79 -8.15 8.58
N VAL A 146 -5.76 -7.87 7.28
CA VAL A 146 -4.62 -8.11 6.41
C VAL A 146 -4.24 -6.78 5.75
N LEU A 147 -2.98 -6.39 5.89
CA LEU A 147 -2.41 -5.20 5.29
C LEU A 147 -1.27 -5.59 4.35
N ILE A 148 -1.44 -5.27 3.07
CA ILE A 148 -0.39 -5.39 2.05
C ILE A 148 0.13 -3.99 1.78
N PHE A 149 1.44 -3.79 1.93
CA PHE A 149 2.06 -2.47 1.75
C PHE A 149 3.49 -2.57 1.23
N GLU A 150 3.91 -1.55 0.50
CA GLU A 150 5.26 -1.38 -0.01
C GLU A 150 5.81 -0.06 0.51
N ASN A 151 6.98 -0.13 1.13
CA ASN A 151 7.80 1.04 1.37
C ASN A 151 8.81 1.12 0.22
N LYS A 152 8.90 2.26 -0.49
CA LYS A 152 9.81 2.43 -1.63
C LYS A 152 10.64 3.71 -1.49
N GLY A 153 11.96 3.54 -1.56
CA GLY A 153 12.96 4.61 -1.60
C GLY A 153 13.70 4.81 -0.28
N GLU A 154 14.97 5.18 -0.37
CA GLU A 154 15.86 5.40 0.79
C GLU A 154 15.28 6.47 1.75
N VAL A 155 14.62 7.50 1.19
CA VAL A 155 14.00 8.61 1.93
C VAL A 155 12.87 8.17 2.88
N VAL A 156 12.25 7.01 2.64
CA VAL A 156 11.21 6.46 3.52
C VAL A 156 11.70 5.28 4.37
N GLY A 157 13.03 5.12 4.51
CA GLY A 157 13.64 4.14 5.39
C GLY A 157 13.79 2.74 4.78
N VAL A 158 13.73 2.61 3.46
CA VAL A 158 13.97 1.33 2.77
C VAL A 158 15.47 1.11 2.63
N SER A 159 15.99 0.10 3.31
CA SER A 159 17.41 -0.27 3.27
C SER A 159 17.77 -1.28 2.17
N ASN A 160 16.79 -1.99 1.61
CA ASN A 160 17.02 -2.96 0.53
C ASN A 160 16.21 -2.57 -0.73
N PRO A 161 16.88 -2.27 -1.85
CA PRO A 161 16.20 -1.78 -3.05
C PRO A 161 15.54 -2.89 -3.89
N HIS A 162 15.75 -4.18 -3.56
CA HIS A 162 15.12 -5.29 -4.27
C HIS A 162 13.58 -5.17 -4.24
N PRO A 163 12.88 -5.36 -5.37
CA PRO A 163 11.44 -5.06 -5.46
C PRO A 163 10.60 -6.03 -4.62
N HIS A 164 9.95 -5.52 -3.57
CA HIS A 164 9.12 -6.33 -2.67
C HIS A 164 8.00 -5.53 -1.99
N CYS A 165 7.01 -6.25 -1.47
CA CYS A 165 6.09 -5.75 -0.45
C CYS A 165 6.21 -6.54 0.85
N GLN A 166 5.52 -6.07 1.86
CA GLN A 166 5.24 -6.77 3.09
C GLN A 166 3.74 -7.05 3.22
N ILE A 167 3.41 -8.15 3.88
CA ILE A 167 2.03 -8.56 4.13
C ILE A 167 1.90 -8.88 5.61
N TYR A 168 1.10 -8.11 6.33
CA TYR A 168 0.83 -8.30 7.75
C TYR A 168 -0.60 -8.81 7.93
N ALA A 169 -0.73 -9.99 8.52
CA ALA A 169 -1.97 -10.55 9.01
C ALA A 169 -1.97 -10.45 10.54
N VAL A 170 -2.93 -9.71 11.09
CA VAL A 170 -2.96 -9.35 12.52
C VAL A 170 -4.31 -9.70 13.15
N ASP A 171 -4.30 -9.91 14.46
CA ASP A 171 -5.46 -10.29 15.29
C ASP A 171 -6.33 -9.10 15.76
N PHE A 172 -6.00 -7.89 15.33
CA PHE A 172 -6.78 -6.68 15.60
C PHE A 172 -7.25 -5.98 14.32
N HIS A 173 -8.20 -5.05 14.48
CA HIS A 173 -8.65 -4.22 13.37
C HIS A 173 -7.84 -2.93 13.30
N PHE A 174 -7.28 -2.62 12.12
CA PHE A 174 -6.65 -1.32 11.91
C PHE A 174 -7.65 -0.19 12.13
N LYS A 175 -7.28 0.80 12.97
CA LYS A 175 -8.18 1.89 13.36
C LYS A 175 -8.70 2.67 12.15
N LEU A 176 -7.81 2.98 11.20
CA LEU A 176 -8.16 3.69 9.98
C LEU A 176 -9.21 2.91 9.17
N VAL A 177 -9.02 1.60 8.96
CA VAL A 177 -9.97 0.75 8.24
C VAL A 177 -11.34 0.75 8.93
N THR A 178 -11.36 0.62 10.26
CA THR A 178 -12.61 0.64 11.04
C THR A 178 -13.35 1.98 10.90
N GLN A 179 -12.61 3.09 10.93
CA GLN A 179 -13.14 4.44 10.75
C GLN A 179 -13.74 4.64 9.35
N GLU A 180 -13.02 4.19 8.30
CA GLU A 180 -13.50 4.28 6.93
C GLU A 180 -14.77 3.43 6.72
N LEU A 181 -14.80 2.21 7.26
CA LEU A 181 -15.99 1.35 7.22
C LEU A 181 -17.18 2.00 7.94
N GLN A 182 -16.96 2.63 9.09
CA GLN A 182 -18.03 3.33 9.80
C GLN A 182 -18.55 4.53 9.01
N ALA A 183 -17.65 5.32 8.41
CA ALA A 183 -18.03 6.44 7.55
C ALA A 183 -18.85 5.97 6.34
N MET A 184 -18.46 4.86 5.72
CA MET A 184 -19.22 4.22 4.63
C MET A 184 -20.62 3.81 5.08
N ARG A 185 -20.74 3.14 6.23
CA ARG A 185 -22.04 2.69 6.79
C ARG A 185 -22.96 3.87 7.06
N ASN A 186 -22.45 4.89 7.76
CA ASN A 186 -23.22 6.09 8.09
C ASN A 186 -23.71 6.80 6.83
N PHE A 187 -22.84 6.98 5.82
CA PHE A 187 -23.22 7.59 4.56
C PHE A 187 -24.28 6.77 3.82
N GLY A 188 -24.13 5.44 3.81
CA GLY A 188 -25.12 4.53 3.22
C GLY A 188 -26.48 4.62 3.89
N GLN A 189 -26.53 4.64 5.23
CA GLN A 189 -27.77 4.79 6.00
C GLN A 189 -28.48 6.13 5.75
N GLN A 190 -27.71 7.22 5.64
CA GLN A 190 -28.27 8.56 5.45
C GLN A 190 -28.72 8.84 4.01
N SER A 191 -27.98 8.34 3.01
CA SER A 191 -28.18 8.72 1.61
C SER A 191 -28.76 7.61 0.72
N GLY A 192 -28.75 6.36 1.19
CA GLY A 192 -29.07 5.18 0.38
C GLY A 192 -28.04 4.88 -0.72
N ARG A 193 -26.85 5.51 -0.69
CA ARG A 193 -25.83 5.41 -1.76
C ARG A 193 -24.48 4.91 -1.25
N ASN A 194 -23.67 4.36 -2.17
CA ASN A 194 -22.29 3.99 -1.88
C ASN A 194 -21.36 5.22 -1.96
N ILE A 195 -20.59 5.45 -0.90
CA ILE A 195 -19.72 6.63 -0.79
C ILE A 195 -18.60 6.62 -1.86
N PHE A 196 -18.05 5.47 -2.22
CA PHE A 196 -16.98 5.38 -3.22
C PHE A 196 -17.52 5.69 -4.62
N GLU A 197 -18.68 5.16 -4.97
CA GLU A 197 -19.33 5.47 -6.26
C GLU A 197 -19.62 6.97 -6.39
N GLU A 198 -20.09 7.61 -5.32
CA GLU A 198 -20.33 9.05 -5.30
C GLU A 198 -19.03 9.86 -5.37
N ILE A 199 -17.96 9.42 -4.68
CA ILE A 199 -16.62 10.02 -4.81
C ILE A 199 -16.14 9.93 -6.27
N ILE A 200 -16.24 8.75 -6.89
CA ILE A 200 -15.83 8.52 -8.29
C ILE A 200 -16.65 9.41 -9.24
N LYS A 201 -17.97 9.48 -9.05
CA LYS A 201 -18.89 10.28 -9.88
C LYS A 201 -18.59 11.79 -9.77
N LYS A 202 -18.41 12.31 -8.55
CA LYS A 202 -18.04 13.72 -8.34
C LYS A 202 -16.67 14.04 -8.92
N LYS A 203 -15.67 13.18 -8.73
CA LYS A 203 -14.32 13.42 -9.26
C LYS A 203 -14.28 13.42 -10.80
N LYS A 204 -15.02 12.52 -11.47
CA LYS A 204 -15.17 12.53 -12.94
C LYS A 204 -15.76 13.85 -13.45
N ARG A 205 -16.76 14.40 -12.75
CA ARG A 205 -17.42 15.67 -13.14
C ARG A 205 -16.53 16.90 -12.95
N MET A 206 -15.66 16.90 -11.94
CA MET A 206 -14.83 18.07 -11.60
C MET A 206 -13.60 18.26 -12.51
N ARG A 207 -13.34 17.38 -13.50
CA ARG A 207 -12.09 17.36 -14.31
C ARG A 207 -10.83 17.58 -13.45
N CYS A 208 -10.84 17.09 -12.22
CA CYS A 208 -9.69 17.22 -11.32
C CYS A 208 -8.54 16.37 -11.86
N ALA A 209 -7.39 16.99 -12.14
CA ALA A 209 -6.14 16.36 -12.60
C ALA A 209 -5.53 15.31 -11.65
N TRP A 210 -6.27 14.94 -10.59
CA TRP A 210 -5.87 14.05 -9.51
C TRP A 210 -6.37 12.60 -9.70
N TRP A 211 -7.02 12.29 -10.83
CA TRP A 211 -7.58 10.97 -11.10
C TRP A 211 -7.51 10.60 -12.57
N ARG A 212 -6.86 9.47 -12.86
CA ARG A 212 -6.87 8.80 -14.16
C ARG A 212 -8.03 7.79 -14.12
N THR A 213 -9.06 7.98 -14.94
CA THR A 213 -10.01 6.91 -15.25
C THR A 213 -9.36 5.92 -16.21
N MET A 214 -9.68 4.62 -16.08
CA MET A 214 -9.09 3.49 -16.83
C MET A 214 -9.05 3.63 -18.38
N ASN A 215 -9.70 4.64 -18.98
CA ASN A 215 -9.95 4.72 -20.42
C ASN A 215 -9.44 5.97 -21.16
N THR A 216 -8.51 6.78 -20.64
CA THR A 216 -8.02 7.97 -21.41
C THR A 216 -6.50 8.01 -21.60
N PRO A 217 -5.98 8.00 -22.86
CA PRO A 217 -4.56 8.19 -23.17
C PRO A 217 -4.26 9.63 -23.60
N SER A 218 -3.43 10.35 -22.82
CA SER A 218 -2.37 11.26 -23.30
C SER A 218 -1.82 12.08 -22.13
N LEU A 219 -0.53 12.42 -22.20
CA LEU A 219 0.26 13.12 -21.18
C LEU A 219 1.00 14.28 -21.84
N SER A 220 0.81 15.49 -21.33
CA SER A 220 1.80 16.57 -21.41
C SER A 220 1.45 17.68 -20.42
N SER A 221 1.98 17.62 -19.19
CA SER A 221 2.26 18.85 -18.43
C SER A 221 3.45 18.69 -17.47
N PRO A 222 4.49 19.54 -17.56
CA PRO A 222 5.71 19.41 -16.75
C PRO A 222 5.60 19.84 -15.28
N SER A 223 4.48 20.42 -14.83
CA SER A 223 4.40 21.23 -13.60
C SER A 223 4.04 20.47 -12.31
N LEU A 224 4.08 19.13 -12.31
CA LEU A 224 3.54 18.30 -11.22
C LEU A 224 4.61 17.59 -10.36
N ARG A 225 5.90 17.83 -10.61
CA ARG A 225 6.99 17.02 -10.01
C ARG A 225 7.19 17.22 -8.49
N ASP A 226 6.71 18.31 -7.91
CA ASP A 226 7.05 18.69 -6.52
C ASP A 226 5.90 18.61 -5.49
N MET A 227 4.80 17.92 -5.78
CA MET A 227 3.72 17.72 -4.80
C MET A 227 3.83 16.38 -4.07
N ARG A 228 3.66 16.39 -2.74
CA ARG A 228 3.30 15.17 -1.99
C ARG A 228 1.92 14.71 -2.45
N MET A 229 1.89 13.83 -3.44
CA MET A 229 0.65 13.26 -3.96
C MET A 229 0.28 12.01 -3.15
N ARG A 230 -0.92 12.01 -2.57
CA ARG A 230 -1.58 10.77 -2.13
C ARG A 230 -2.65 10.42 -3.15
N SER A 231 -2.47 9.26 -3.78
CA SER A 231 -3.43 8.70 -4.75
C SER A 231 -4.17 7.54 -4.11
N TRP A 232 -5.47 7.45 -4.37
CA TRP A 232 -6.33 6.38 -3.89
C TRP A 232 -6.87 5.63 -5.08
N PHE A 233 -6.66 4.32 -5.14
CA PHE A 233 -7.15 3.49 -6.24
C PHE A 233 -8.36 2.67 -5.78
N PHE A 234 -9.43 2.74 -6.56
CA PHE A 234 -10.67 2.03 -6.30
C PHE A 234 -11.07 1.24 -7.56
N PRO A 235 -11.60 0.02 -7.41
CA PRO A 235 -12.18 -0.68 -8.53
C PRO A 235 -13.37 0.12 -9.09
N ALA A 236 -13.54 0.09 -10.42
CA ALA A 236 -14.65 0.79 -11.08
C ALA A 236 -16.04 0.20 -10.77
N ARG A 237 -16.08 -1.00 -10.17
CA ARG A 237 -17.30 -1.65 -9.67
C ARG A 237 -17.12 -1.97 -8.19
N THR A 238 -18.19 -1.78 -7.43
CA THR A 238 -18.21 -2.03 -5.99
C THR A 238 -17.97 -3.51 -5.69
N THR A 239 -16.95 -3.80 -4.88
CA THR A 239 -16.66 -5.12 -4.33
C THR A 239 -16.44 -4.97 -2.83
N THR A 240 -17.00 -5.87 -2.02
CA THR A 240 -16.93 -5.79 -0.55
C THR A 240 -15.62 -6.34 0.01
N LEU A 241 -14.88 -7.13 -0.77
CA LEU A 241 -13.61 -7.78 -0.42
C LEU A 241 -12.75 -7.95 -1.67
N TRP A 242 -11.45 -7.66 -1.59
CA TRP A 242 -10.50 -7.79 -2.70
C TRP A 242 -10.45 -9.20 -3.34
N PRO A 243 -10.52 -10.30 -2.57
CA PRO A 243 -10.62 -11.66 -3.13
C PRO A 243 -11.85 -11.90 -4.03
N ARG A 244 -12.91 -11.09 -3.89
CA ARG A 244 -14.16 -11.19 -4.65
C ARG A 244 -14.16 -10.35 -5.93
N CYS A 245 -13.07 -9.65 -6.26
CA CYS A 245 -12.93 -8.93 -7.52
C CYS A 245 -12.92 -9.89 -8.72
N LEU A 246 -13.82 -9.67 -9.69
CA LEU A 246 -13.92 -10.44 -10.94
C LEU A 246 -12.73 -10.17 -11.87
N ALA A 247 -12.20 -11.18 -12.57
CA ALA A 247 -11.01 -11.09 -13.45
C ALA A 247 -10.95 -9.85 -14.37
N LYS A 248 -12.09 -9.36 -14.87
CA LYS A 248 -12.17 -8.17 -15.72
C LYS A 248 -11.79 -6.86 -15.00
N SER A 249 -12.06 -6.73 -13.69
CA SER A 249 -11.61 -5.56 -12.93
C SER A 249 -10.10 -5.56 -12.71
N TRP A 250 -9.42 -6.70 -12.80
CA TRP A 250 -7.97 -6.80 -12.54
C TRP A 250 -7.13 -6.24 -13.69
N MET A 251 -7.53 -6.48 -14.95
CA MET A 251 -6.86 -5.90 -16.13
C MET A 251 -6.85 -4.37 -16.11
N ASP A 252 -7.90 -3.77 -15.56
CA ASP A 252 -8.01 -2.32 -15.41
C ASP A 252 -7.03 -1.74 -14.36
N TRP A 253 -6.66 -2.51 -13.32
CA TRP A 253 -5.63 -2.13 -12.35
C TRP A 253 -4.22 -2.23 -12.95
N LEU A 254 -4.01 -3.25 -13.79
CA LEU A 254 -2.73 -3.57 -14.40
C LEU A 254 -2.28 -2.55 -15.46
N LEU A 255 -3.22 -2.02 -16.25
CA LEU A 255 -2.94 -0.97 -17.24
C LEU A 255 -2.57 0.38 -16.61
N PHE A 256 -2.85 0.58 -15.32
CA PHE A 256 -2.57 1.82 -14.60
C PHE A 256 -1.15 1.88 -14.01
N PHE A 257 -0.63 0.80 -13.43
CA PHE A 257 0.70 0.79 -12.79
C PHE A 257 1.87 0.98 -13.76
N MET A 258 1.68 0.74 -15.06
CA MET A 258 2.72 0.84 -16.09
C MET A 258 2.70 2.15 -16.92
N ARG A 259 1.94 3.17 -16.52
CA ARG A 259 1.85 4.47 -17.23
C ARG A 259 2.00 5.66 -16.30
#